data_AF-A0A7L1LDY5-F1
#
_entry.id   AF-A0A7L1LDY5-F1
#
_cell.length_a   1.000
_cell.length_b   1.000
_cell.length_c   1.000
_cell.angle_alpha   90.00
_cell.angle_beta   90.00
_cell.angle_gamma   90.00
#
_symmetry.space_group_name_H-M   'P 1'
#
loop_
_entity.id
_entity.type
_entity.pdbx_description
1 polymer ?
#
loop_
_entity_poly.entity_id
_entity_poly.type
_entity_poly.pdbx_seq_one_letter_code
_entity_poly.pdbx_strand_id
1 'polypeptide(L)'
;MIARLGKEINNPESICYWAQKNNIPVLSPALTDGSLGDMIFFHSYKRPGLVLDIVEDLRLINTQAIFARKTGMIILGGGLGTWGLTPLLTPQRNGADFSVYVNTAQEFDGSDSGARPDEAVSWGKIRMDATPV
;
A
#
# COMPACT_ATOMS: atom_id res chain seq x y z
N MET A 1 3.30 9.38 9.60
CA MET A 1 2.43 10.58 9.63
C MET A 1 0.93 10.27 9.78
N ILE A 2 0.38 9.34 8.98
CA ILE A 2 -1.07 9.05 8.94
C ILE A 2 -1.64 8.61 10.30
N ALA A 3 -0.91 7.78 11.05
CA ALA A 3 -1.31 7.38 12.40
C ALA A 3 -1.52 8.57 13.35
N ARG A 4 -0.71 9.64 13.22
CA ARG A 4 -0.88 10.86 14.01
C ARG A 4 -2.16 11.59 13.62
N LEU A 5 -2.46 11.72 12.33
CA LEU A 5 -3.70 12.33 11.86
C LEU A 5 -4.93 11.56 12.36
N GLY A 6 -4.87 10.23 12.35
CA GLY A 6 -5.91 9.36 12.91
C GLY A 6 -6.11 9.55 14.42
N LYS A 7 -5.05 9.91 15.16
CA LYS A 7 -5.14 10.21 16.60
C LYS A 7 -5.74 11.60 16.85
N GLU A 8 -5.35 12.59 16.05
CA GLU A 8 -5.84 13.97 16.18
C GLU A 8 -7.33 14.11 15.77
N ILE A 9 -7.79 13.37 14.75
CA ILE A 9 -9.20 13.45 14.32
C ILE A 9 -10.16 12.92 15.40
N ASN A 10 -9.72 11.93 16.20
CA ASN A 10 -10.45 11.33 17.32
C ASN A 10 -11.95 11.05 17.07
N ASN A 11 -12.30 10.68 15.84
CA ASN A 11 -13.68 10.43 15.43
C ASN A 11 -13.87 8.93 15.10
N PRO A 12 -14.84 8.24 15.73
CA PRO A 12 -15.11 6.81 15.48
C PRO A 12 -15.57 6.48 14.05
N GLU A 13 -16.00 7.47 13.25
CA GLU A 13 -16.37 7.27 11.85
C GLU A 13 -15.15 7.21 10.90
N SER A 14 -13.95 7.59 11.38
CA SER A 14 -12.74 7.62 10.55
C SER A 14 -12.02 6.28 10.51
N ILE A 15 -11.69 5.81 9.30
CA ILE A 15 -10.85 4.62 9.10
C ILE A 15 -9.46 4.82 9.72
N CYS A 16 -8.87 6.01 9.55
CA CYS A 16 -7.54 6.32 10.09
C CYS A 16 -7.52 6.30 11.63
N TYR A 17 -8.64 6.66 12.27
CA TYR A 17 -8.78 6.56 13.73
C TYR A 17 -8.72 5.11 14.20
N TRP A 18 -9.45 4.21 13.54
CA TRP A 18 -9.41 2.79 13.86
C TRP A 18 -8.08 2.13 13.53
N ALA A 19 -7.46 2.52 12.41
CA ALA A 19 -6.16 2.01 12.02
C ALA A 19 -5.11 2.32 13.10
N GLN A 20 -5.00 3.57 13.55
CA GLN A 20 -4.04 3.91 14.61
C GLN A 20 -4.39 3.25 15.95
N LYS A 21 -5.69 3.15 16.30
CA LYS A 21 -6.13 2.56 17.57
C LYS A 21 -5.80 1.07 17.65
N ASN A 22 -5.87 0.37 16.52
CA ASN A 22 -5.58 -1.05 16.40
C ASN A 22 -4.12 -1.35 16.00
N ASN A 23 -3.25 -0.34 15.97
CA ASN A 23 -1.86 -0.45 15.50
C ASN A 23 -1.72 -1.05 14.09
N ILE A 24 -2.68 -0.76 13.21
CA ILE A 24 -2.65 -1.15 11.80
C ILE A 24 -1.92 -0.05 11.03
N PRO A 25 -0.77 -0.33 10.40
CA PRO A 25 -0.04 0.67 9.63
C PRO A 25 -0.81 1.01 8.35
N VAL A 26 -0.94 2.30 8.07
CA VAL A 26 -1.43 2.81 6.79
C VAL A 26 -0.25 3.48 6.11
N LEU A 27 0.09 2.99 4.92
CA LEU A 27 1.25 3.44 4.17
C LEU A 27 0.79 4.06 2.86
N SER A 28 1.38 5.20 2.53
CA SER A 28 1.12 5.90 1.28
C SER A 28 2.42 6.56 0.82
N PRO A 29 3.17 5.93 -0.12
CA PRO A 29 4.44 6.48 -0.58
C PRO A 29 4.26 7.82 -1.30
N ALA A 30 3.08 8.07 -1.89
CA ALA A 30 2.71 9.32 -2.55
C ALA A 30 1.77 10.17 -1.68
N LEU A 31 2.09 10.35 -0.39
CA LEU A 31 1.24 11.13 0.55
C LEU A 31 1.07 12.59 0.13
N THR A 32 1.98 13.12 -0.70
CA THR A 32 1.97 14.48 -1.21
C THR A 32 1.04 14.68 -2.41
N ASP A 33 0.51 13.62 -3.02
CA ASP A 33 -0.35 13.70 -4.19
C ASP A 33 -1.82 13.93 -3.80
N GLY A 34 -2.12 15.15 -3.34
CA GLY A 34 -3.47 15.56 -2.97
C GLY A 34 -3.51 16.76 -2.02
N SER A 35 -4.69 17.02 -1.44
CA SER A 35 -4.92 18.20 -0.60
C SER A 35 -4.01 18.28 0.63
N LEU A 36 -3.57 17.13 1.16
CA LEU A 36 -2.60 17.08 2.25
C LEU A 36 -1.22 17.60 1.80
N GLY A 37 -0.82 17.29 0.57
CA GLY A 37 0.37 17.82 -0.08
C GLY A 37 0.33 19.34 -0.21
N ASP A 38 -0.81 19.90 -0.63
CA ASP A 38 -1.00 21.36 -0.71
C ASP A 38 -0.80 22.02 0.66
N MET A 39 -1.35 21.42 1.72
CA MET A 39 -1.18 21.94 3.08
C MET A 39 0.26 21.85 3.55
N ILE A 40 0.97 20.75 3.25
CA ILE A 40 2.40 20.61 3.53
C ILE A 40 3.21 21.67 2.78
N PHE A 41 2.87 21.92 1.51
CA PHE A 41 3.52 22.92 0.68
C PHE A 41 3.35 24.33 1.29
N PHE A 42 2.13 24.74 1.63
CA PHE A 42 1.91 26.03 2.30
C PHE A 42 2.56 26.11 3.68
N HIS A 43 2.63 24.99 4.40
CA HIS A 43 3.32 24.93 5.69
C HIS A 43 4.82 25.14 5.54
N SER A 44 5.44 24.62 4.46
CA SER A 44 6.88 24.70 4.24
C SER A 44 7.39 26.14 4.18
N TYR A 45 6.60 27.08 3.63
CA TYR A 45 6.93 28.51 3.60
C TYR A 45 6.83 29.19 4.96
N LYS A 46 5.97 28.69 5.86
CA LYS A 46 5.78 29.28 7.19
C LYS A 46 6.73 28.67 8.22
N ARG A 47 6.97 27.36 8.13
CA ARG A 47 7.81 26.56 9.02
C ARG A 47 8.53 25.50 8.19
N PRO A 48 9.73 25.81 7.68
CA PRO A 48 10.53 24.82 6.97
C PRO A 48 11.00 23.72 7.92
N GLY A 49 11.17 22.50 7.40
CA GLY A 49 11.79 21.38 8.13
C GLY A 49 10.97 20.11 8.25
N LEU A 50 9.72 20.07 7.77
CA LEU A 50 8.99 18.80 7.67
C LEU A 50 9.59 17.94 6.56
N VAL A 51 10.17 16.80 6.93
CA VAL A 51 10.70 15.79 6.01
C VAL A 51 9.83 14.55 6.11
N LEU A 52 9.39 14.05 4.95
CA LEU A 52 8.69 12.78 4.82
C LEU A 52 9.64 11.78 4.17
N ASP A 53 10.14 10.82 4.95
CA ASP A 53 10.96 9.74 4.43
C ASP A 53 10.08 8.56 4.00
N ILE A 54 10.16 8.20 2.73
CA ILE A 54 9.46 7.05 2.14
C ILE A 54 10.26 5.75 2.27
N VAL A 55 11.57 5.83 2.53
CA VAL A 55 12.45 4.67 2.63
C VAL A 55 12.18 3.91 3.93
N GLU A 56 11.90 4.60 5.02
CA GLU A 56 11.49 3.96 6.28
C GLU A 56 10.18 3.18 6.13
N ASP A 57 9.17 3.77 5.47
CA ASP A 57 7.90 3.11 5.19
C ASP A 57 8.09 1.85 4.32
N LEU A 58 8.98 1.92 3.32
CA LEU A 58 9.35 0.78 2.49
C LEU A 58 9.99 -0.36 3.30
N ARG A 59 10.85 -0.02 4.27
CA ARG A 59 11.44 -1.04 5.16
C ARG A 59 10.37 -1.67 6.03
N LEU A 60 9.44 -0.88 6.58
CA LEU A 60 8.39 -1.36 7.47
C LEU A 60 7.52 -2.40 6.77
N ILE A 61 7.04 -2.09 5.55
CA ILE A 61 6.15 -2.97 4.81
C ILE A 61 6.86 -4.27 4.42
N ASN A 62 8.05 -4.18 3.84
CA ASN A 62 8.81 -5.35 3.39
C ASN A 62 9.18 -6.27 4.57
N THR A 63 9.56 -5.68 5.70
CA THR A 63 9.90 -6.41 6.92
C THR A 63 8.68 -7.19 7.43
N GLN A 64 7.49 -6.58 7.42
CA GLN A 64 6.26 -7.27 7.82
C GLN A 64 5.96 -8.47 6.94
N ALA A 65 6.12 -8.34 5.61
CA ALA A 65 5.88 -9.44 4.70
C ALA A 65 6.92 -10.57 4.82
N ILE A 66 8.21 -10.25 5.00
CA ILE A 66 9.28 -11.24 5.17
C ILE A 66 9.03 -12.10 6.41
N PHE A 67 8.68 -11.48 7.54
CA PHE A 67 8.48 -12.19 8.82
C PHE A 67 7.09 -12.81 9.00
N ALA A 68 6.11 -12.50 8.13
CA ALA A 68 4.78 -13.09 8.20
C ALA A 68 4.82 -14.60 7.89
N ARG A 69 4.06 -15.44 8.60
CA ARG A 69 4.02 -16.90 8.36
C ARG A 69 3.26 -17.29 7.10
N LYS A 70 2.23 -16.53 6.76
CA LYS A 70 1.44 -16.59 5.54
C LYS A 70 0.94 -15.19 5.21
N THR A 71 0.76 -14.87 3.94
CA THR A 71 0.31 -13.55 3.49
C THR A 71 -0.91 -13.67 2.58
N GLY A 72 -1.87 -12.79 2.80
CA GLY A 72 -3.07 -12.65 1.97
C GLY A 72 -3.19 -11.21 1.47
N MET A 73 -3.53 -11.04 0.20
CA MET A 73 -3.72 -9.73 -0.42
C MET A 73 -5.17 -9.55 -0.83
N ILE A 74 -5.79 -8.45 -0.42
CA ILE A 74 -7.09 -8.02 -0.91
C ILE A 74 -6.86 -6.66 -1.55
N ILE A 75 -7.05 -6.61 -2.87
CA ILE A 75 -6.75 -5.42 -3.67
C ILE A 75 -8.04 -4.94 -4.32
N LEU A 76 -8.43 -3.72 -3.97
CA LEU A 76 -9.61 -3.05 -4.52
C LEU A 76 -9.13 -1.89 -5.39
N GLY A 77 -9.35 -1.97 -6.71
CA GLY A 77 -8.90 -0.96 -7.67
C GLY A 77 -7.55 -1.23 -8.33
N GLY A 78 -6.96 -0.18 -8.92
CA GLY A 78 -5.72 -0.16 -9.72
C GLY A 78 -4.66 0.83 -9.19
N GLY A 79 -3.57 1.03 -9.94
CA GLY A 79 -2.60 2.12 -9.76
C GLY A 79 -1.50 1.87 -8.71
N LEU A 80 -1.11 2.91 -7.97
CA LEU A 80 -0.07 2.80 -6.93
C LEU A 80 -0.46 1.82 -5.80
N GLY A 81 -1.76 1.58 -5.59
CA GLY A 81 -2.23 0.52 -4.69
C GLY A 81 -1.93 -0.89 -5.21
N THR A 82 -1.95 -1.11 -6.52
CA THR A 82 -1.68 -2.43 -7.14
C THR A 82 -0.21 -2.62 -7.50
N TRP A 83 0.49 -1.58 -7.93
CA TRP A 83 1.92 -1.63 -8.22
C TRP A 83 2.80 -1.31 -7.00
N GLY A 84 2.33 -0.57 -6.00
CA GLY A 84 3.13 -0.23 -4.82
C GLY A 84 3.17 -1.34 -3.76
N LEU A 85 2.11 -2.14 -3.64
CA LEU A 85 2.02 -3.23 -2.66
C LEU A 85 2.58 -4.56 -3.19
N THR A 86 2.33 -4.87 -4.46
CA THR A 86 2.49 -6.22 -5.01
C THR A 86 3.94 -6.58 -5.42
N PRO A 87 4.82 -5.68 -5.89
CA PRO A 87 6.23 -5.97 -6.16
C PRO A 87 7.16 -5.77 -4.96
N LEU A 88 6.76 -5.01 -3.93
CA LEU A 88 7.66 -4.65 -2.83
C LEU A 88 7.62 -5.68 -1.67
N LEU A 89 6.46 -6.30 -1.44
CA LEU A 89 6.24 -7.18 -0.30
C LEU A 89 6.58 -8.66 -0.52
N THR A 90 6.54 -9.13 -1.77
CA THR A 90 6.41 -10.56 -2.08
C THR A 90 7.61 -11.21 -2.76
N PRO A 91 8.51 -10.54 -3.51
CA PRO A 91 9.68 -11.22 -4.09
C PRO A 91 10.63 -11.80 -3.03
N GLN A 92 10.74 -11.17 -1.87
CA GLN A 92 11.66 -11.57 -0.80
C GLN A 92 11.18 -12.83 -0.06
N ARG A 93 9.91 -13.21 -0.24
CA ARG A 93 9.28 -14.40 0.37
C ARG A 93 8.75 -15.40 -0.68
N ASN A 94 9.06 -15.17 -1.95
CA ASN A 94 8.65 -16.01 -3.08
C ASN A 94 7.12 -16.04 -3.34
N GLY A 95 6.44 -14.91 -3.11
CA GLY A 95 5.02 -14.71 -3.46
C GLY A 95 4.05 -14.72 -2.27
N ALA A 96 2.85 -14.16 -2.46
CA ALA A 96 1.73 -14.27 -1.52
C ALA A 96 1.00 -15.61 -1.62
N ASP A 97 0.47 -16.10 -0.50
CA ASP A 97 -0.27 -17.38 -0.43
C ASP A 97 -1.72 -17.26 -0.93
N PHE A 98 -2.34 -16.09 -0.75
CA PHE A 98 -3.71 -15.82 -1.18
C PHE A 98 -3.81 -14.41 -1.78
N SER A 99 -4.59 -14.24 -2.84
CA SER A 99 -4.83 -12.93 -3.43
C SER A 99 -6.22 -12.84 -4.04
N VAL A 100 -6.90 -11.72 -3.80
CA VAL A 100 -8.21 -11.38 -4.38
C VAL A 100 -8.16 -9.98 -4.96
N TYR A 101 -8.38 -9.85 -6.26
CA TYR A 101 -8.36 -8.59 -6.99
C TYR A 101 -9.78 -8.22 -7.43
N VAL A 102 -10.22 -7.02 -7.07
CA VAL A 102 -11.49 -6.45 -7.52
C VAL A 102 -11.18 -5.12 -8.20
N ASN A 103 -11.10 -5.13 -9.52
CA ASN A 103 -10.84 -3.94 -10.33
C ASN A 103 -11.76 -3.90 -11.56
N THR A 104 -11.82 -2.74 -12.21
CA THR A 104 -12.57 -2.53 -13.46
C THR A 104 -11.66 -2.36 -14.68
N ALA A 105 -10.35 -2.49 -14.48
CA ALA A 105 -9.35 -2.31 -15.52
C ALA A 105 -9.31 -3.56 -16.41
N GLN A 106 -8.75 -3.42 -17.61
CA GLN A 106 -8.73 -4.46 -18.62
C GLN A 106 -7.31 -4.66 -19.12
N GLU A 107 -6.97 -5.89 -19.49
CA GLU A 107 -5.60 -6.25 -19.89
C GLU A 107 -5.14 -5.66 -21.23
N PHE A 108 -6.07 -5.20 -22.08
CA PHE A 108 -5.76 -4.85 -23.48
C PHE A 108 -4.79 -3.67 -23.62
N ASP A 109 -4.73 -2.81 -22.61
CA ASP A 109 -3.87 -1.62 -22.60
C ASP A 109 -2.45 -1.92 -22.08
N GLY A 110 -2.19 -3.16 -21.65
CA GLY A 110 -0.91 -3.57 -21.08
C GLY A 110 -0.58 -2.85 -19.77
N SER A 111 -1.59 -2.29 -19.08
CA SER A 111 -1.39 -1.62 -17.80
C SER A 111 -1.30 -2.62 -16.65
N ASP A 112 -0.42 -2.34 -15.69
CA ASP A 112 -0.34 -3.12 -14.43
C ASP A 112 -1.65 -3.12 -13.63
N SER A 113 -2.52 -2.14 -13.89
CA SER A 113 -3.82 -2.03 -13.22
C SER A 113 -4.83 -3.05 -13.76
N GLY A 114 -4.73 -3.39 -15.05
CA GLY A 114 -5.56 -4.40 -15.72
C GLY A 114 -4.90 -5.78 -15.81
N ALA A 115 -3.67 -5.92 -15.32
CA ALA A 115 -2.93 -7.17 -15.32
C ALA A 115 -3.68 -8.29 -14.59
N ARG A 116 -3.76 -9.46 -15.22
CA ARG A 116 -4.35 -10.65 -14.60
C ARG A 116 -3.47 -11.14 -13.44
N PRO A 117 -4.04 -11.82 -12.44
CA PRO A 117 -3.24 -12.42 -11.37
C PRO A 117 -2.17 -13.40 -11.87
N ASP A 118 -2.37 -14.03 -13.04
CA ASP A 118 -1.38 -14.89 -13.69
C ASP A 118 -0.08 -14.15 -14.04
N GLU A 119 -0.17 -12.87 -14.42
CA GLU A 119 1.01 -12.05 -14.64
C GLU A 119 1.77 -11.85 -13.33
N ALA A 120 1.07 -11.59 -12.22
CA ALA A 120 1.70 -11.48 -10.90
C ALA A 120 2.37 -12.79 -10.43
N VAL A 121 1.90 -13.96 -10.88
CA VAL A 121 2.60 -15.24 -10.65
C VAL A 121 3.94 -15.28 -11.40
N SER A 122 3.99 -14.78 -12.66
CA SER A 122 5.22 -14.77 -13.46
C SER A 122 6.36 -13.95 -12.83
N TRP A 123 6.01 -12.88 -12.13
CA TRP A 123 6.95 -12.01 -11.42
C TRP A 123 7.33 -12.55 -10.02
N GLY A 124 6.79 -13.70 -9.60
CA GLY A 124 6.99 -14.25 -8.26
C GLY A 124 6.29 -13.43 -7.17
N LYS A 125 5.30 -12.61 -7.54
CA LYS A 125 4.52 -11.80 -6.59
C LYS A 125 3.41 -12.60 -5.93
N ILE A 126 2.87 -13.58 -6.65
CA ILE A 126 1.93 -14.60 -6.14
C ILE A 126 2.63 -15.94 -6.25
N ARG A 127 2.45 -16.82 -5.26
CA ARG A 127 3.04 -18.15 -5.33
C ARG A 127 2.36 -18.98 -6.43
N MET A 128 3.11 -19.88 -7.06
CA MET A 128 2.56 -20.80 -8.06
C MET A 128 1.51 -21.78 -7.49
N ASP A 129 1.54 -22.03 -6.18
CA ASP A 129 0.56 -22.88 -5.48
C ASP A 129 -0.68 -22.12 -4.99
N ALA A 130 -0.73 -20.79 -5.20
CA ALA A 130 -1.86 -19.97 -4.81
C ALA A 130 -3.00 -20.08 -5.84
N THR A 131 -4.23 -19.92 -5.37
CA THR A 131 -5.44 -19.82 -6.21
C THR A 131 -5.93 -18.37 -6.19
N PRO A 132 -5.37 -17.48 -7.03
CA PRO A 132 -5.79 -16.09 -7.08
C PRO A 132 -7.21 -15.95 -7.64
N VAL A 133 -7.94 -14.93 -7.19
CA VAL A 133 -9.29 -14.56 -7.67
C VAL A 133 -9.28 -13.13 -8.21
#